data_AF-A0A382GIQ0-F1
#
_entry.id   AF-A0A382GIQ0-F1
#
_cell.length_a   1.000
_cell.length_b   1.000
_cell.length_c   1.000
_cell.angle_alpha   90.00
_cell.angle_beta   90.00
_cell.angle_gamma   90.00
#
_symmetry.space_group_name_H-M   'P 1'
#
loop_
_entity.id
_entity.type
_entity.pdbx_description
1 polymer ?
#
loop_
_entity_poly.entity_id
_entity_poly.type
_entity_poly.pdbx_seq_one_letter_code
_entity_poly.pdbx_strand_id
1 'polypeptide(L)'
;VSATSLDAGGLRGVMSSFRDVLLTHRETLNLLNVYPVPDGDTGSNMAATLESVIAELDEISAESGLDVVAGAIAHGSLMGARGNSG
;
A
#
# COMPACT_ATOMS: atom_id res chain seq x y z
N VAL A 1 6.26 -16.22 15.92
CA VAL A 1 5.19 -15.74 16.82
C VAL A 1 4.01 -15.38 15.95
N SER A 2 2.86 -16.05 16.06
CA SER A 2 1.63 -15.58 15.42
C SER A 2 1.03 -14.49 16.30
N ALA A 3 0.88 -13.28 15.76
CA ALA A 3 0.18 -12.20 16.45
C ALA A 3 -1.32 -12.56 16.53
N THR A 4 -1.90 -12.45 17.73
CA THR A 4 -3.35 -12.71 17.97
C THR A 4 -4.20 -11.44 17.91
N SER A 5 -3.58 -10.28 17.70
CA SER A 5 -4.24 -8.97 17.58
C SER A 5 -3.41 -8.03 16.70
N LEU A 6 -4.08 -7.09 16.03
CA LEU A 6 -3.48 -6.04 15.22
C LEU A 6 -3.89 -4.68 15.78
N ASP A 7 -2.93 -3.93 16.31
CA ASP A 7 -3.14 -2.56 16.78
C ASP A 7 -2.74 -1.53 15.70
N ALA A 8 -2.91 -0.24 15.99
CA ALA A 8 -2.62 0.84 15.05
C ALA A 8 -1.16 0.84 14.57
N GLY A 9 -0.21 0.60 15.49
CA GLY A 9 1.22 0.51 15.17
C GLY A 9 1.54 -0.71 14.32
N GLY A 10 0.94 -1.86 14.62
CA GLY A 10 1.04 -3.08 13.83
C GLY A 10 0.49 -2.89 12.42
N LEU A 11 -0.66 -2.22 12.26
CA LEU A 11 -1.24 -1.95 10.96
C LEU A 11 -0.35 -1.01 10.13
N ARG A 12 0.21 0.05 10.73
CA ARG A 12 1.22 0.90 10.08
C ARG A 12 2.44 0.08 9.63
N GLY A 13 2.97 -0.75 10.52
CA GLY A 13 4.13 -1.61 10.22
C GLY A 13 3.86 -2.59 9.08
N VAL A 14 2.64 -3.14 8.99
CA VAL A 14 2.21 -3.97 7.85
C VAL A 14 2.22 -3.17 6.56
N MET A 15 1.69 -1.94 6.54
CA MET A 15 1.67 -1.11 5.33
C MET A 15 3.08 -0.73 4.86
N SER A 16 3.96 -0.33 5.78
CA SER A 16 5.37 -0.04 5.43
C SER A 16 6.08 -1.28 4.88
N SER A 17 5.92 -2.43 5.54
CA SER A 17 6.51 -3.69 5.09
C SER A 17 5.94 -4.12 3.73
N PHE A 18 4.64 -3.94 3.50
CA PHE A 18 4.01 -4.24 2.24
C PHE A 18 4.56 -3.35 1.12
N ARG A 19 4.70 -2.04 1.36
CA ARG A 19 5.33 -1.11 0.41
C ARG A 19 6.73 -1.58 0.05
N ASP A 20 7.57 -1.90 1.03
CA ASP A 20 8.96 -2.30 0.80
C ASP A 20 9.09 -3.61 0.01
N VAL A 21 8.27 -4.61 0.36
CA VAL A 21 8.23 -5.90 -0.37
C VAL A 21 7.67 -5.70 -1.78
N LEU A 22 6.64 -4.88 -1.95
CA LEU A 22 6.08 -4.60 -3.27
C LEU A 22 7.10 -3.90 -4.17
N LEU A 23 7.84 -2.91 -3.66
CA LEU A 23 8.90 -2.25 -4.42
C LEU A 23 9.99 -3.25 -4.86
N THR A 24 10.34 -4.21 -3.98
CA THR A 24 11.30 -5.28 -4.29
C THR A 24 10.81 -6.17 -5.44
N HIS A 25 9.51 -6.41 -5.54
CA HIS A 25 8.89 -7.27 -6.55
C HIS A 25 8.24 -6.51 -7.70
N ARG A 26 8.40 -5.18 -7.78
CA ARG A 26 7.71 -4.30 -8.74
C ARG A 26 7.88 -4.78 -10.18
N GLU A 27 9.11 -5.07 -10.60
CA GLU A 27 9.36 -5.52 -11.97
C GLU A 27 8.77 -6.90 -12.26
N THR A 28 8.77 -7.80 -11.28
CA THR A 28 8.08 -9.09 -11.42
C THR A 28 6.58 -8.89 -11.59
N LEU A 29 5.97 -7.99 -10.82
CA LEU A 29 4.54 -7.66 -10.91
C LEU A 29 4.18 -7.02 -12.26
N ASN A 30 5.02 -6.11 -12.76
CA ASN A 30 4.88 -5.53 -14.11
C ASN A 30 4.81 -6.61 -15.20
N LEU A 31 5.54 -7.72 -15.04
CA LEU A 31 5.58 -8.82 -16.01
C LEU A 31 4.41 -9.81 -15.86
N LEU A 32 3.67 -9.80 -14.74
CA LEU A 32 2.58 -10.75 -14.50
C LEU A 32 1.27 -10.36 -15.20
N ASN A 33 1.00 -9.07 -15.37
CA ASN A 33 -0.22 -8.62 -16.02
C ASN A 33 -0.09 -8.70 -17.55
N VAL A 34 -0.75 -9.71 -18.14
CA VAL A 34 -0.63 -10.05 -19.56
C VAL A 34 -1.95 -10.01 -20.33
N TYR A 35 -2.98 -9.31 -19.84
CA TYR A 35 -4.32 -9.33 -20.47
C TYR A 35 -4.92 -7.93 -20.74
N PRO A 36 -5.48 -7.64 -21.93
CA PRO A 36 -5.29 -8.32 -23.23
C PRO A 36 -4.00 -7.89 -23.95
N VAL A 37 -3.33 -6.83 -23.47
CA VAL A 37 -2.05 -6.32 -23.95
C VAL A 37 -1.20 -6.01 -22.71
N PRO A 38 0.09 -6.42 -22.65
CA PRO A 38 0.96 -6.07 -21.55
C PRO A 38 1.24 -4.56 -21.59
N ASP A 39 0.63 -3.81 -20.68
CA ASP A 39 0.98 -2.42 -20.38
C ASP A 39 2.24 -2.33 -19.50
N GLY A 40 2.58 -3.43 -18.80
CA GLY A 40 3.83 -3.58 -18.08
C GLY A 40 3.93 -2.66 -16.86
N ASP A 41 2.80 -2.21 -16.32
CA ASP A 41 2.75 -1.15 -15.32
C ASP A 41 2.06 -1.55 -14.01
N THR A 42 1.59 -2.79 -13.85
CA THR A 42 0.85 -3.24 -12.67
C THR A 42 1.61 -3.03 -11.36
N GLY A 43 2.88 -3.45 -11.30
CA GLY A 43 3.72 -3.21 -10.14
C GLY A 43 3.94 -1.71 -9.90
N SER A 44 4.16 -0.94 -10.96
CA SER A 44 4.33 0.52 -10.89
C SER A 44 3.08 1.23 -10.35
N ASN A 45 1.91 0.79 -10.79
CA ASN A 45 0.61 1.32 -10.35
C ASN A 45 0.37 1.01 -8.87
N MET A 46 0.55 -0.24 -8.44
CA MET A 46 0.43 -0.60 -7.02
C MET A 46 1.47 0.12 -6.14
N ALA A 47 2.69 0.31 -6.64
CA ALA A 47 3.74 1.05 -5.92
C ALA A 47 3.33 2.51 -5.69
N ALA A 48 2.83 3.18 -6.74
CA ALA A 48 2.35 4.55 -6.62
C ALA A 48 1.19 4.69 -5.63
N THR A 49 0.27 3.71 -5.62
CA THR A 49 -0.84 3.69 -4.65
C THR A 49 -0.33 3.49 -3.22
N LEU A 50 0.61 2.58 -2.98
CA LEU A 50 1.20 2.39 -1.64
C LEU A 50 2.03 3.59 -1.20
N GLU A 51 2.74 4.27 -2.10
CA GLU A 51 3.44 5.52 -1.76
C GLU A 51 2.46 6.60 -1.27
N SER A 52 1.28 6.69 -1.88
CA SER A 52 0.22 7.59 -1.41
C SER A 52 -0.35 7.20 -0.05
N VAL A 53 -0.49 5.90 0.23
CA VAL A 53 -0.90 5.40 1.56
C VAL A 53 0.14 5.78 2.62
N ILE A 54 1.43 5.59 2.33
CA ILE A 54 2.49 5.94 3.27
C ILE A 54 2.53 7.45 3.51
N ALA A 55 2.37 8.26 2.47
CA ALA A 55 2.31 9.71 2.62
C ALA A 55 1.16 10.15 3.55
N GLU A 56 -0.04 9.59 3.38
CA GLU A 56 -1.18 9.90 4.26
C GLU A 56 -0.94 9.44 5.71
N LEU A 57 -0.29 8.28 5.89
CA LEU A 57 0.11 7.79 7.22
C LEU A 57 1.17 8.69 7.88
N ASP A 58 2.04 9.34 7.12
CA ASP A 58 3.06 10.25 7.63
C ASP A 58 2.47 11.60 8.09
N GLU A 59 1.27 11.96 7.62
CA GLU A 59 0.58 13.19 8.03
C GLU A 59 -0.14 13.08 9.39
N ILE A 60 -0.45 11.86 9.82
CA ILE A 60 -1.16 11.60 11.09
C ILE A 60 -0.21 11.17 12.22
N SER A 61 -0.49 11.59 13.45
CA SER A 61 0.35 11.29 14.63
C SER A 61 0.59 9.78 14.83
N ALA A 62 1.79 9.41 15.30
CA ALA A 62 2.16 8.03 15.57
C ALA A 62 1.30 7.39 16.68
N GLU A 63 0.75 8.21 17.58
CA GLU A 63 -0.14 7.84 18.68
C GLU A 63 -1.61 7.72 18.26
N SER A 64 -1.92 7.94 16.98
CA SER A 64 -3.28 7.86 16.46
C SER A 64 -3.90 6.47 16.63
N GLY A 65 -5.20 6.45 16.93
CA GLY A 65 -6.00 5.24 17.06
C GLY A 65 -6.13 4.45 15.76
N LEU A 66 -6.59 3.20 15.87
CA LEU A 66 -6.75 2.28 14.75
C LEU A 66 -7.75 2.80 13.70
N ASP A 67 -8.79 3.51 14.14
CA ASP A 67 -9.80 4.15 13.31
C ASP A 67 -9.19 5.24 12.41
N VAL A 68 -8.34 6.09 12.97
CA VAL A 68 -7.64 7.15 12.24
C VAL A 68 -6.64 6.54 11.25
N VAL A 69 -5.87 5.53 11.67
CA VAL A 69 -4.92 4.82 10.80
C VAL A 69 -5.64 4.12 9.64
N ALA A 70 -6.76 3.43 9.91
CA ALA A 70 -7.54 2.79 8.87
C ALA A 70 -8.16 3.81 7.90
N GLY A 71 -8.62 4.96 8.41
CA GLY A 71 -9.11 6.08 7.62
C GLY A 71 -8.04 6.65 6.68
N ALA A 72 -6.83 6.87 7.19
CA ALA A 72 -5.68 7.31 6.41
C ALA A 72 -5.32 6.31 5.29
N ILE A 73 -5.28 5.01 5.60
CA ILE A 73 -5.03 3.98 4.58
C ILE A 73 -6.11 4.01 3.50
N ALA A 74 -7.39 4.07 3.88
CA ALA A 74 -8.49 4.13 2.93
C ALA A 74 -8.43 5.38 2.05
N HIS A 75 -8.12 6.54 2.63
CA HIS A 75 -7.99 7.80 1.91
C HIS A 75 -6.80 7.79 0.94
N GLY A 76 -5.62 7.42 1.42
CA GLY A 76 -4.40 7.34 0.62
C GLY A 76 -4.52 6.35 -0.53
N SER A 77 -5.17 5.19 -0.30
CA SER A 77 -5.47 4.24 -1.37
C SER A 77 -6.41 4.84 -2.42
N LEU A 78 -7.51 5.45 -1.99
CA LEU A 78 -8.52 6.00 -2.90
C LEU A 78 -7.97 7.17 -3.74
N MET A 79 -7.23 8.09 -3.12
CA MET A 79 -6.70 9.27 -3.79
C MET A 79 -5.45 8.97 -4.62
N GLY A 80 -4.67 7.97 -4.21
CA GLY A 80 -3.45 7.53 -4.89
C GLY A 80 -3.63 6.37 -5.87
N ALA A 81 -4.84 5.85 -6.03
CA ALA A 81 -5.13 4.73 -6.93
C ALA A 81 -4.66 5.05 -8.36
N ARG A 82 -3.91 4.12 -8.98
CA ARG A 82 -3.47 4.23 -10.37
C ARG A 82 -3.82 3.00 -11.17
N GLY A 83 -4.39 3.22 -12.35
CA GLY A 83 -4.88 2.14 -13.20
C GLY A 83 -5.91 1.27 -12.49
N ASN A 84 -6.04 0.01 -12.90
CA ASN A 84 -6.95 -0.96 -12.28
C ASN A 84 -6.36 -1.63 -11.03
N SER A 85 -5.08 -1.38 -10.71
CA SER A 85 -4.37 -2.06 -9.62
C SER A 85 -4.31 -1.26 -8.33
N GLY A 86 -4.58 0.05 -8.40
CA GLY A 86 -4.85 0.89 -7.23
C GLY A 86 -6.30 0.77 -6.79
#